data_AF-A0A151BR09-F1
#
_entry.id   AF-A0A151BR09-F1
#
_cell.length_a   1.000
_cell.length_b   1.000
_cell.length_c   1.000
_cell.angle_alpha   90.00
_cell.angle_beta   90.00
_cell.angle_gamma   90.00
#
_symmetry.space_group_name_H-M   'P 1'
#
loop_
_entity.id
_entity.type
_entity.pdbx_description
1 polymer ?
#
loop_
_entity_poly.entity_id
_entity_poly.type
_entity_poly.pdbx_seq_one_letter_code
_entity_poly.pdbx_strand_id
1 'polypeptide(L)' 'MGMDIDEERFRRMFPNLAREMRSGENRVTITSIRSDIESGEKIVSKMFRGYVPDVIDFLRRCDNEDQANEII' A
#
# COMPACT_ATOMS: atom_id res chain seq x y z
N MET A 1 11.98 -10.29 -11.96
CA MET A 1 11.45 -11.39 -12.80
C MET A 1 10.14 -10.89 -13.36
N GLY A 2 10.18 -10.38 -14.60
CA GLY A 2 9.02 -9.72 -15.21
C GLY A 2 7.96 -10.77 -15.54
N MET A 3 6.70 -10.42 -15.30
CA MET A 3 5.56 -11.19 -15.78
C MET A 3 5.63 -11.15 -17.32
N ASP A 4 5.96 -12.28 -17.95
CA ASP A 4 5.94 -12.46 -19.41
C ASP A 4 4.48 -12.60 -19.85
N ILE A 5 3.74 -11.50 -19.70
CA ILE A 5 2.35 -11.41 -20.12
C ILE A 5 2.35 -10.86 -21.53
N ASP A 6 1.85 -11.66 -22.46
CA ASP A 6 1.48 -11.19 -23.79
C ASP A 6 0.46 -10.05 -23.64
N GLU A 7 0.92 -8.82 -23.87
CA GLU A 7 0.17 -7.59 -23.62
C GLU A 7 -1.12 -7.55 -24.46
N GLU A 8 -1.08 -8.12 -25.67
CA GLU A 8 -2.24 -8.18 -26.55
C GLU A 8 -3.31 -9.13 -26.01
N ARG A 9 -2.90 -10.33 -25.57
CA ARG A 9 -3.79 -11.29 -24.92
C ARG A 9 -4.39 -10.73 -23.64
N PHE A 10 -3.60 -10.06 -22.81
CA PHE A 10 -4.08 -9.42 -21.58
C PHE A 10 -5.08 -8.30 -21.87
N ARG A 11 -4.83 -7.46 -22.88
CA ARG A 11 -5.76 -6.40 -23.29
C ARG A 11 -7.07 -6.96 -23.83
N ARG A 12 -7.03 -8.09 -24.55
CA ARG A 12 -8.24 -8.79 -25.03
C ARG A 12 -9.04 -9.41 -23.89
N MET A 13 -8.37 -10.01 -22.90
CA MET A 13 -9.02 -10.69 -21.78
C MET A 13 -9.52 -9.71 -20.69
N PHE A 14 -8.77 -8.63 -20.43
CA PHE A 14 -9.05 -7.67 -19.35
C PHE A 14 -8.94 -6.22 -19.84
N PRO A 15 -9.82 -5.77 -20.76
CA PRO A 15 -9.70 -4.47 -21.41
C PRO A 15 -9.78 -3.28 -20.43
N ASN A 16 -10.64 -3.38 -19.41
CA ASN A 16 -10.80 -2.34 -18.40
C ASN A 16 -9.58 -2.27 -17.47
N LEU A 17 -9.09 -3.41 -16.98
CA LEU A 17 -7.91 -3.46 -16.12
C LEU A 17 -6.66 -2.97 -16.87
N ALA A 18 -6.49 -3.37 -18.13
CA ALA A 18 -5.40 -2.88 -18.97
C ALA A 18 -5.48 -1.37 -19.20
N ARG A 19 -6.69 -0.78 -19.26
CA ARG A 19 -6.89 0.66 -19.33
C ARG A 19 -6.49 1.34 -18.02
N GLU A 20 -6.96 0.83 -16.88
CA GLU A 20 -6.64 1.37 -15.54
C GLU A 20 -5.14 1.32 -15.25
N MET A 21 -4.47 0.23 -15.61
CA MET A 21 -3.02 0.10 -15.46
C MET A 21 -2.24 1.12 -16.32
N ARG A 22 -2.74 1.47 -17.51
CA ARG A 22 -2.14 2.48 -18.39
C ARG A 22 -2.49 3.91 -18.01
N SER A 23 -3.74 4.19 -17.65
CA SER A 23 -4.19 5.54 -17.26
C SER A 23 -3.60 5.94 -15.91
N GLY A 24 -3.27 4.97 -15.06
CA GLY A 24 -2.80 5.22 -13.71
C GLY A 24 -3.91 5.65 -12.75
N GLU A 25 -5.16 5.64 -13.22
CA GLU A 25 -6.34 5.92 -12.41
C GLU A 25 -6.57 4.80 -11.40
N ASN A 26 -7.22 5.12 -10.27
CA ASN A 26 -7.57 4.15 -9.22
C ASN A 26 -6.38 3.40 -8.61
N ARG A 27 -5.16 3.96 -8.69
CA ARG A 27 -3.97 3.38 -8.06
C ARG A 27 -3.93 3.73 -6.58
N VAL A 28 -3.74 2.71 -5.75
CA VAL A 28 -3.37 2.88 -4.35
C VAL A 28 -1.86 2.76 -4.24
N THR A 29 -1.21 3.80 -3.72
CA THR A 29 0.24 3.78 -3.51
C THR A 29 0.56 2.94 -2.27
N ILE A 30 1.37 1.89 -2.44
CA ILE A 30 1.91 1.14 -1.31
C ILE A 30 3.09 1.94 -0.75
N THR A 31 2.87 2.58 0.39
CA THR A 31 3.89 3.42 1.05
C THR A 31 4.87 2.62 1.90
N SER A 32 4.52 1.38 2.28
CA SER A 32 5.37 0.50 3.10
C SER A 32 4.95 -0.97 2.96
N ILE A 33 5.93 -1.88 2.98
CA ILE A 33 5.73 -3.33 2.98
C ILE A 33 6.43 -3.89 4.23
N ARG A 34 5.69 -4.60 5.09
CA ARG A 34 6.24 -5.31 6.25
C ARG A 34 6.47 -6.77 5.89
N SER A 35 7.67 -7.08 5.44
CA SER A 35 8.08 -8.46 5.18
C SER A 35 8.28 -9.25 6.49
N ASP A 36 8.64 -8.54 7.56
CA ASP A 36 8.90 -9.04 8.91
C ASP A 36 8.77 -7.87 9.91
N ILE A 37 8.79 -8.20 11.21
CA ILE A 37 8.59 -7.24 12.30
C ILE A 37 9.68 -6.16 12.30
N GLU A 38 10.95 -6.56 12.19
CA GLU A 38 12.11 -5.65 12.22
C GLU A 38 12.08 -4.67 11.04
N SER A 39 11.73 -5.16 9.85
CA SER A 39 11.52 -4.34 8.64
C SER A 39 10.43 -3.29 8.87
N GLY A 40 9.36 -3.64 9.58
CA GLY A 40 8.29 -2.71 9.95
C GLY A 40 8.76 -1.59 10.88
N GLU A 41 9.50 -1.92 11.94
CA GLU A 41 10.02 -0.95 12.91
C GLU A 41 11.07 -0.01 12.31
N LYS A 42 11.92 -0.53 11.42
CA LYS A 42 12.94 0.26 10.72
C LYS A 42 12.35 1.30 9.76
N ILE A 43 11.20 1.02 9.16
CA ILE A 43 10.50 1.98 8.29
C ILE A 43 9.86 3.09 9.13
N VAL A 44 9.23 2.73 10.25
CA VAL A 44 8.60 3.69 11.18
C VAL A 44 9.66 4.62 11.80
N SER A 45 10.80 4.08 12.24
CA SER A 45 11.88 4.86 12.88
C SER A 45 12.53 5.91 11.99
N LYS A 46 12.51 5.76 10.66
CA LYS A 46 13.10 6.74 9.72
C LYS A 46 12.21 7.96 9.45
N MET A 47 10.94 7.93 9.85
CA MET A 47 9.96 8.94 9.47
C MET A 47 9.94 10.18 10.37
N PHE A 48 10.70 10.24 11.47
CA PHE A 48 10.46 11.21 12.55
C PHE A 48 11.00 12.65 12.37
N ARG A 49 11.16 13.18 11.15
CA ARG A 49 11.30 14.64 10.94
C ARG A 49 10.39 15.12 9.82
N GLY A 50 9.40 15.95 10.17
CA GLY A 50 8.44 16.55 9.22
C GLY A 50 7.26 15.64 8.84
N TYR A 51 7.02 14.58 9.60
CA TYR A 51 5.99 13.59 9.30
C TYR A 51 4.60 14.03 9.79
N VAL A 52 3.66 14.05 8.86
CA VAL A 52 2.22 14.22 9.13
C VAL A 52 1.61 12.81 9.08
N PRO A 53 1.29 12.21 10.23
CA PRO A 53 0.72 10.87 10.27
C PRO A 53 -0.66 10.84 9.60
N ASP A 54 -0.93 9.80 8.82
CA ASP A 54 -2.28 9.52 8.33
C ASP A 54 -3.01 8.53 9.27
N VAL A 55 -4.27 8.25 8.96
CA VAL A 55 -5.12 7.37 9.76
C VAL A 55 -4.52 5.97 9.94
N ILE A 56 -3.81 5.46 8.93
CA ILE A 56 -3.14 4.14 8.99
C ILE A 56 -1.99 4.18 9.99
N ASP A 57 -1.33 5.32 10.14
CA ASP A 57 -0.23 5.47 11.08
C ASP A 57 -0.68 5.48 12.54
N PHE A 58 -1.90 5.95 12.81
CA PHE A 58 -2.53 5.80 14.11
C PHE A 58 -2.95 4.36 14.37
N LEU A 59 -3.62 3.72 13.41
CA LEU A 59 -3.98 2.30 13.50
C LEU A 59 -2.76 1.40 13.74
N ARG A 60 -1.62 1.73 13.15
CA ARG A 60 -0.35 1.01 13.36
C ARG A 60 0.22 1.11 14.78
N ARG A 61 -0.24 2.06 15.59
CA ARG A 61 0.16 2.24 17.00
C ARG A 61 -0.81 1.59 17.98
N CYS A 62 -1.95 1.09 17.52
CA CYS A 62 -2.89 0.37 18.36
C CYS A 62 -2.40 -1.06 18.58
N ASP A 63 -2.53 -1.53 19.82
CA ASP A 63 -2.24 -2.90 20.23
C ASP A 63 -3.44 -3.84 19.98
N ASN A 64 -4.66 -3.29 19.90
CA ASN A 64 -5.90 -4.05 19.72
C ASN A 64 -6.98 -3.25 18.96
N GLU A 65 -8.06 -3.95 18.58
CA GLU A 65 -9.19 -3.38 17.82
C GLU A 65 -9.97 -2.32 18.62
N ASP A 66 -10.10 -2.47 19.94
CA ASP A 66 -10.81 -1.51 20.78
C ASP A 66 -10.14 -0.13 20.74
N GLN A 67 -8.81 -0.10 20.83
CA GLN A 67 -8.03 1.14 20.69
C GLN A 67 -8.17 1.77 19.29
N ALA A 68 -8.30 0.96 18.24
CA ALA A 68 -8.52 1.46 16.88
C ALA A 68 -9.89 2.16 16.75
N ASN A 69 -10.93 1.58 17.34
CA ASN A 69 -12.29 2.13 17.31
C ASN A 69 -12.46 3.39 18.17
N GLU A 70 -11.59 3.64 19.15
CA GLU A 70 -11.62 4.90 19.92
C GLU A 70 -11.02 6.08 19.14
N ILE A 71 -10.15 5.81 18.16
CA ILE A 71 -9.40 6.84 17.43
C ILE A 71 -10.12 7.28 16.14
N ILE A 72 -10.98 6.43 15.55
CA ILE A 72 -11.69 6.64 14.26
C ILE A 72 -13.17 6.35 14.42
#